data_AF-A0AAX3AH73-F1
#
_entry.id   AF-A0AAX3AH73-F1
#
_cell.length_a   1.000
_cell.length_b   1.000
_cell.length_c   1.000
_cell.angle_alpha   90.00
_cell.angle_beta   90.00
_cell.angle_gamma   90.00
#
_symmetry.space_group_name_H-M   'P 1'
#
loop_
_entity.id
_entity.type
_entity.pdbx_description
1 polymer ?
#
loop_
_entity_poly.entity_id
_entity_poly.type
_entity_poly.pdbx_seq_one_letter_code
_entity_poly.pdbx_strand_id
1 'polypeptide(L)'
;MTNSNKMTKDYRASVTIIVCPVRGNTAIHFCAIPSLQGSDCELWWPVVAGTSLHEAVEAIMVTNGIAINVTRVDKVRMQGRSTDYQVTYNRMQ
;
A
#
# COMPACT_ATOMS: atom_id res chain seq x y z
N MET A 1 -31.62 -21.69 13.58
CA MET A 1 -30.49 -20.87 14.07
C MET A 1 -29.23 -21.69 13.91
N THR A 2 -28.54 -21.58 12.78
CA THR A 2 -27.26 -22.25 12.56
C THR A 2 -26.16 -21.22 12.71
N ASN A 3 -25.40 -21.35 13.80
CA ASN A 3 -24.28 -20.50 14.14
C ASN A 3 -23.09 -20.90 13.24
N SER A 4 -22.99 -20.31 12.06
CA SER A 4 -21.81 -20.47 11.22
C SER A 4 -20.73 -19.51 11.73
N ASN A 5 -19.88 -20.00 12.62
CA ASN A 5 -18.59 -19.38 12.91
C ASN A 5 -17.79 -19.36 11.60
N LYS A 6 -17.93 -18.29 10.81
CA LYS A 6 -17.06 -17.98 9.69
C LYS A 6 -15.68 -17.72 10.30
N MET A 7 -14.82 -18.73 10.32
CA MET A 7 -13.38 -18.50 10.38
C MET A 7 -13.06 -17.56 9.23
N THR A 8 -12.83 -16.29 9.55
CA THR A 8 -12.29 -15.31 8.62
C THR A 8 -10.91 -15.82 8.25
N LYS A 9 -10.81 -16.48 7.09
CA LYS A 9 -9.53 -16.85 6.52
C LYS A 9 -8.83 -15.53 6.20
N ASP A 10 -7.95 -15.09 7.11
CA ASP A 10 -7.16 -13.86 6.94
C ASP A 10 -6.32 -14.00 5.66
N TYR A 11 -6.81 -13.46 4.55
CA TYR A 11 -6.06 -13.39 3.30
C TYR A 11 -5.05 -12.26 3.42
N ARG A 12 -4.01 -12.51 4.21
CA ARG A 12 -2.82 -11.66 4.24
C ARG A 12 -2.16 -11.65 2.88
N ALA A 13 -1.76 -10.46 2.47
CA ALA A 13 -1.04 -10.23 1.22
C ALA A 13 0.10 -9.26 1.47
N SER A 14 0.98 -9.20 0.48
CA SER A 14 2.05 -8.22 0.47
C SER A 14 2.24 -7.63 -0.92
N VAL A 15 2.72 -6.39 -0.95
CA VAL A 15 3.06 -5.67 -2.19
C VAL A 15 4.33 -4.85 -1.97
N THR A 16 5.15 -4.73 -3.01
CA THR A 16 6.26 -3.79 -3.02
C THR A 16 5.76 -2.42 -3.44
N ILE A 17 6.13 -1.40 -2.68
CA ILE A 17 5.94 0.00 -3.05
C ILE A 17 7.29 0.69 -3.22
N ILE A 18 7.30 1.72 -4.06
CA ILE A 18 8.43 2.62 -4.25
C ILE A 18 8.06 3.98 -3.68
N VAL A 19 8.91 4.52 -2.81
CA VAL A 19 8.76 5.87 -2.25
C VAL A 19 9.90 6.73 -2.79
N CYS A 20 9.55 7.82 -3.48
CA CYS A 20 10.52 8.67 -4.17
C CYS A 20 10.03 10.13 -4.23
N PRO A 21 10.93 11.13 -4.23
CA PRO A 21 10.59 12.49 -4.60
C PRO A 21 10.20 12.57 -6.10
N VAL A 22 8.95 12.92 -6.38
CA VAL A 22 8.41 13.13 -7.72
C VAL A 22 7.93 14.57 -7.83
N ARG A 23 8.54 15.33 -8.74
CA ARG A 23 8.20 16.75 -9.02
C ARG A 23 8.08 17.61 -7.75
N GLY A 24 8.99 17.40 -6.79
CA GLY A 24 9.06 18.15 -5.53
C GLY A 24 8.22 17.58 -4.38
N ASN A 25 7.44 16.52 -4.61
CA ASN A 25 6.61 15.88 -3.58
C ASN A 25 7.12 14.47 -3.28
N THR A 26 7.05 14.03 -2.02
CA THR A 26 7.18 12.60 -1.71
C THR A 26 5.96 11.88 -2.26
N ALA A 27 6.19 10.81 -3.03
CA ALA A 27 5.10 10.03 -3.61
C ALA A 27 5.36 8.52 -3.51
N ILE A 28 4.27 7.75 -3.56
CA ILE A 28 4.23 6.29 -3.49
C ILE A 28 3.77 5.74 -4.84
N HIS A 29 4.50 4.76 -5.37
CA HIS A 29 4.08 3.94 -6.49
C HIS A 29 3.89 2.48 -6.04
N PHE A 30 2.80 1.83 -6.48
CA PHE A 30 2.49 0.44 -6.15
C PHE A 30 2.81 -0.47 -7.35
N CYS A 31 3.79 -1.36 -7.22
CA CYS A 31 4.35 -2.09 -8.36
C CYS A 31 3.49 -3.24 -8.91
N ALA A 32 2.48 -3.69 -8.16
CA ALA A 32 1.73 -4.92 -8.49
C ALA A 32 0.26 -4.88 -8.07
N ILE A 33 -0.34 -3.69 -8.02
CA ILE A 33 -1.78 -3.51 -7.77
C ILE A 33 -2.35 -2.71 -8.93
N PRO A 34 -2.99 -3.36 -9.93
CA PRO A 34 -3.41 -2.72 -11.18
C PRO A 34 -4.27 -1.47 -11.00
N SER A 35 -5.15 -1.46 -10.00
CA SER A 35 -6.00 -0.29 -9.71
C SER A 35 -5.25 0.90 -9.08
N LEU A 36 -4.06 0.67 -8.51
CA LEU A 36 -3.25 1.72 -7.86
C LEU A 36 -2.05 2.19 -8.70
N GLN A 37 -1.79 1.54 -9.84
CA GLN A 37 -0.68 1.90 -10.74
C GLN A 37 -1.13 2.72 -11.96
N GLY A 38 -2.44 2.88 -12.18
CA GLY A 38 -2.97 3.55 -13.38
C GLY A 38 -2.86 2.69 -14.64
N SER A 39 -3.35 3.20 -15.77
CA SER A 39 -3.41 2.45 -17.04
C SER A 39 -2.04 2.25 -17.69
N ASP A 40 -1.08 3.11 -17.38
CA ASP A 40 0.30 3.09 -17.91
C ASP A 40 1.34 2.64 -16.89
N CYS A 41 0.90 2.17 -15.71
CA CYS A 41 1.76 1.80 -14.59
C CYS A 41 2.60 2.96 -14.03
N GLU A 42 2.21 4.22 -14.26
CA GLU A 42 2.94 5.41 -13.81
C GLU A 42 2.14 6.28 -12.83
N LEU A 43 1.13 5.72 -12.15
CA LEU A 43 0.42 6.45 -11.10
C LEU A 43 1.29 6.56 -9.84
N TRP A 44 1.42 7.81 -9.35
CA TRP A 44 2.14 8.18 -8.14
C TRP A 44 1.21 8.88 -7.16
N TRP A 45 1.02 8.30 -5.99
CA TRP A 45 0.17 8.83 -4.93
C TRP A 45 0.97 9.81 -4.06
N PRO A 46 0.58 11.09 -3.96
CA PRO A 46 1.31 12.05 -3.13
C PRO A 46 1.17 11.70 -1.65
N VAL A 47 2.26 11.87 -0.90
CA VAL A 47 2.28 11.75 0.56
C VAL A 47 2.19 13.15 1.16
N VAL A 48 1.16 13.37 1.97
CA VAL A 48 0.99 14.64 2.69
C VAL A 48 2.09 14.81 3.72
N ALA A 49 2.66 16.02 3.79
CA ALA A 49 3.69 16.34 4.77
C ALA A 49 3.16 16.15 6.20
N GLY A 50 3.93 15.48 7.04
CA GLY A 50 3.55 15.17 8.43
C GLY A 50 2.78 13.86 8.61
N THR A 51 2.35 13.20 7.54
CA THR A 51 1.75 11.85 7.61
C THR A 51 2.84 10.79 7.60
N SER A 52 2.72 9.77 8.46
CA SER A 52 3.65 8.63 8.41
C SER A 52 3.43 7.81 7.14
N LEU A 53 4.48 7.11 6.68
CA LEU A 53 4.35 6.25 5.50
C LEU A 53 3.30 5.16 5.70
N HIS A 54 3.19 4.62 6.92
CA HIS A 54 2.19 3.60 7.24
C HIS A 54 0.77 4.14 7.06
N GLU A 55 0.46 5.29 7.67
CA GLU A 55 -0.86 5.93 7.56
C GLU A 55 -1.20 6.28 6.11
N ALA A 56 -0.23 6.81 5.34
CA ALA A 56 -0.45 7.16 3.95
C ALA A 56 -0.77 5.93 3.09
N VAL A 57 0.01 4.85 3.23
CA VAL A 57 -0.21 3.59 2.49
C VAL A 57 -1.56 2.98 2.89
N GLU A 58 -1.88 2.94 4.19
CA GLU A 58 -3.17 2.42 4.66
C GLU A 58 -4.34 3.22 4.10
N ALA A 59 -4.30 4.55 4.19
CA ALA A 59 -5.35 5.40 3.68
C ALA A 59 -5.60 5.17 2.18
N ILE A 60 -4.56 5.06 1.36
CA ILE A 60 -4.68 4.76 -0.07
C ILE A 60 -5.32 3.39 -0.28
N MET A 61 -4.78 2.35 0.37
CA MET A 61 -5.24 0.97 0.15
C MET A 61 -6.66 0.74 0.64
N VAL A 62 -7.04 1.30 1.79
CA VAL A 62 -8.39 1.18 2.35
C VAL A 62 -9.39 1.97 1.50
N THR A 63 -9.08 3.21 1.15
CA THR A 63 -9.99 4.07 0.34
C THR A 63 -10.29 3.45 -1.02
N ASN A 64 -9.32 2.75 -1.62
CA ASN A 64 -9.48 2.11 -2.93
C ASN A 64 -9.96 0.64 -2.84
N GLY A 65 -10.42 0.18 -1.67
CA GLY A 65 -10.98 -1.17 -1.52
C GLY A 65 -9.97 -2.30 -1.69
N ILE A 66 -8.69 -2.05 -1.46
CA ILE A 66 -7.61 -3.05 -1.58
C ILE A 66 -7.37 -3.79 -0.28
N ALA A 67 -7.39 -3.05 0.83
CA ALA A 67 -7.09 -3.58 2.16
C ALA A 67 -8.16 -3.19 3.17
N ILE A 68 -8.37 -4.07 4.14
CA ILE A 68 -9.10 -3.74 5.37
C ILE A 68 -8.22 -2.83 6.23
N ASN A 69 -6.94 -3.17 6.34
CA ASN A 69 -5.90 -2.39 7.00
C ASN A 69 -4.51 -2.85 6.57
N VAL A 70 -3.51 -2.00 6.80
CA VAL A 70 -2.09 -2.35 6.68
C VAL A 70 -1.61 -2.85 8.04
N THR A 71 -0.72 -3.84 8.03
CA THR A 71 -0.17 -4.44 9.26
C THR A 71 1.29 -4.11 9.44
N ARG A 72 2.05 -3.99 8.34
CA ARG A 72 3.48 -3.66 8.35
C ARG A 72 3.89 -2.92 7.09
N VAL A 73 4.87 -2.04 7.23
CA VAL A 73 5.58 -1.39 6.14
C VAL A 73 7.07 -1.47 6.47
N ASP A 74 7.78 -2.36 5.78
CA ASP A 74 9.19 -2.66 6.07
C ASP A 74 10.09 -2.14 4.96
N LYS A 75 11.14 -1.41 5.31
CA LYS A 75 12.14 -0.96 4.35
C LYS A 75 12.91 -2.17 3.81
N VAL A 76 12.95 -2.31 2.48
CA VAL A 76 13.67 -3.41 1.81
C VAL A 76 15.06 -2.92 1.39
N ARG A 77 15.11 -1.85 0.60
CA ARG A 77 16.36 -1.28 0.09
C ARG A 77 16.19 0.18 -0.29
N MET A 78 17.30 0.88 -0.48
CA MET A 78 17.34 2.26 -0.95
C MET A 78 18.29 2.35 -2.14
N GLN A 79 17.87 3.04 -3.19
CA GLN A 79 18.66 3.27 -4.40
C GLN A 79 18.52 4.74 -4.83
N GLY A 80 19.59 5.51 -4.67
CA GLY A 80 19.57 6.95 -4.92
C GLY A 80 18.53 7.64 -4.03
N ARG A 81 17.57 8.34 -4.65
CA ARG A 81 16.46 9.02 -3.96
C ARG A 81 15.21 8.17 -3.77
N SER A 82 15.25 6.93 -4.26
CA SER A 82 14.13 5.99 -4.17
C SER A 82 14.35 4.99 -3.04
N THR A 83 13.28 4.64 -2.33
CA THR A 83 13.30 3.58 -1.31
C THR A 83 12.17 2.59 -1.58
N ASP A 84 12.52 1.30 -1.63
CA ASP A 84 11.57 0.22 -1.79
C ASP A 84 11.12 -0.27 -0.41
N TYR A 85 9.81 -0.46 -0.24
CA TYR A 85 9.21 -1.01 0.96
C TYR A 85 8.34 -2.21 0.64
N GLN A 86 8.32 -3.18 1.55
CA GLN A 86 7.37 -4.28 1.55
C GLN A 86 6.19 -3.89 2.45
N VAL A 87 5.00 -3.78 1.87
CA VAL A 87 3.75 -3.57 2.62
C VAL A 87 3.09 -4.91 2.85
N THR A 88 2.70 -5.21 4.08
CA THR A 88 1.88 -6.38 4.44
C THR A 88 0.52 -5.91 4.92
N TYR A 89 -0.56 -6.47 4.38
CA TYR A 89 -1.93 -5.99 4.62
C TYR A 89 -2.94 -7.13 4.63
N ASN A 90 -4.11 -6.89 5.21
CA ASN A 90 -5.25 -7.79 5.16
C ASN A 90 -6.13 -7.39 3.96
N ARG A 91 -6.37 -8.28 2.99
CA ARG A 91 -7.16 -7.95 1.79
C ARG A 91 -8.62 -7.64 2.11
N MET A 92 -9.21 -6.70 1.36
CA MET A 92 -10.66 -6.59 1.23
C MET A 92 -11.23 -7.81 0.51
N GLN A 93 -12.42 -8.25 0.91
CA GLN A 93 -13.17 -9.36 0.29
C GLN A 93 -13.98 -8.89 -0.92
#